data_AF-A0A951UHT7-F1
#
_entry.id   AF-A0A951UHT7-F1
#
_cell.length_a   1.000
_cell.length_b   1.000
_cell.length_c   1.000
_cell.angle_alpha   90.00
_cell.angle_beta   90.00
_cell.angle_gamma   90.00
#
_symmetry.space_group_name_H-M   'P 1'
#
loop_
_entity.id
_entity.type
_entity.pdbx_description
1 polymer ?
#
loop_
_entity_poly.entity_id
_entity_poly.type
_entity_poly.pdbx_seq_one_letter_code
_entity_poly.pdbx_strand_id
1 'polypeptide(L)' 'MKYLESSFDERANNFRFLFEKVDQAIAQGDNKQLSLFLHSITELAKSSPFKDFADLTSVRAALDNPQHEWTI' A
#
# COMPACT_ATOMS: atom_id res chain seq x y z
N MET A 1 6.91 8.75 -13.05
CA MET A 1 6.25 7.42 -13.02
C MET A 1 6.89 6.47 -12.01
N LYS A 2 8.22 6.23 -12.06
CA LYS A 2 8.86 5.24 -11.18
C LYS A 2 8.53 5.40 -9.69
N TYR A 3 8.52 6.60 -9.10
CA TYR A 3 8.25 6.73 -7.65
C TYR A 3 6.79 6.40 -7.27
N LEU A 4 5.82 6.94 -8.02
CA LEU A 4 4.39 6.64 -7.80
C LEU A 4 4.08 5.16 -8.06
N GLU A 5 4.54 4.63 -9.19
CA GLU A 5 4.39 3.21 -9.53
C GLU A 5 5.12 2.33 -8.51
N SER A 6 6.33 2.69 -8.08
CA SER A 6 7.06 1.97 -7.03
C SER A 6 6.32 2.00 -5.70
N SER A 7 5.65 3.10 -5.35
CA SER A 7 4.86 3.18 -4.11
C SER A 7 3.62 2.26 -4.16
N PHE A 8 2.97 2.17 -5.33
CA PHE A 8 1.90 1.19 -5.53
C PHE A 8 2.40 -0.24 -5.56
N ASP A 9 3.55 -0.49 -6.20
CA ASP A 9 4.19 -1.81 -6.25
C ASP A 9 4.64 -2.27 -4.86
N GLU A 10 5.24 -1.38 -4.08
CA GLU A 10 5.63 -1.61 -2.69
C GLU A 10 4.40 -1.93 -1.84
N ARG A 11 3.34 -1.13 -1.96
CA ARG A 11 2.08 -1.40 -1.25
C ARG A 11 1.51 -2.76 -1.65
N ALA A 12 1.50 -3.10 -2.93
CA ALA A 12 1.02 -4.40 -3.42
C ALA A 12 1.88 -5.57 -2.91
N ASN A 13 3.21 -5.40 -2.86
CA ASN A 13 4.14 -6.36 -2.27
C ASN A 13 3.86 -6.55 -0.77
N ASN A 14 3.60 -5.46 -0.03
CA ASN A 14 3.28 -5.52 1.39
C ASN A 14 1.97 -6.29 1.65
N PHE A 15 0.92 -6.06 0.84
CA PHE A 15 -0.30 -6.86 0.95
C PHE A 15 -0.06 -8.33 0.65
N ARG A 16 0.65 -8.67 -0.44
CA ARG A 16 0.98 -10.07 -0.76
C ARG A 16 1.70 -10.76 0.38
N PHE A 17 2.74 -10.13 0.93
CA PHE A 17 3.49 -10.65 2.06
C PHE A 17 2.60 -10.88 3.28
N LEU A 18 1.72 -9.93 3.62
CA LEU A 18 0.83 -10.07 4.77
C LEU A 18 -0.19 -11.22 4.57
N PHE A 19 -0.71 -11.41 3.36
CA PHE A 19 -1.60 -12.53 3.06
C PHE A 19 -0.88 -13.89 3.15
N GLU A 20 0.36 -14.00 2.64
CA GLU A 20 1.16 -15.22 2.82
C GLU A 20 1.39 -15.55 4.30
N LYS A 21 1.56 -14.52 5.14
CA LYS A 21 1.70 -14.69 6.59
C LYS A 21 0.41 -15.11 7.28
N VAL A 22 -0.74 -14.63 6.81
CA VAL A 22 -2.05 -15.13 7.25
C VAL A 22 -2.19 -16.61 6.92
N ASP A 23 -1.88 -17.03 5.69
CA ASP A 23 -1.94 -18.44 5.28
C ASP A 23 -1.05 -19.33 6.14
N GLN A 24 0.18 -18.88 6.43
CA GLN A 24 1.11 -19.58 7.32
C GLN A 24 0.55 -19.71 8.75
N ALA A 25 -0.01 -18.63 9.31
CA ALA A 25 -0.59 -18.66 10.65
C ALA A 25 -1.80 -19.60 10.74
N ILE A 26 -2.65 -19.64 9.70
CA ILE A 26 -3.77 -20.58 9.60
C ILE A 26 -3.25 -22.03 9.58
N ALA A 27 -2.28 -22.33 8.73
CA ALA A 27 -1.71 -23.67 8.61
C ALA A 27 -1.06 -24.17 9.91
N GLN A 28 -0.54 -23.26 10.73
CA GLN A 28 0.09 -23.57 12.02
C GLN A 28 -0.90 -23.57 13.20
N GLY A 29 -2.15 -23.16 12.99
CA GLY A 29 -3.10 -22.94 14.09
C GLY A 29 -2.69 -21.81 15.05
N ASP A 30 -1.82 -20.89 14.61
CA ASP A 30 -1.32 -19.79 15.43
C ASP A 30 -2.27 -18.60 15.38
N ASN A 31 -3.27 -18.65 16.25
CA ASN A 31 -4.28 -17.59 16.35
C ASN A 31 -3.71 -16.23 16.79
N LYS A 32 -2.56 -16.19 17.47
CA LYS A 32 -1.93 -14.94 17.88
C LYS A 32 -1.32 -14.23 16.68
N GLN A 33 -0.54 -14.97 15.88
CA GLN A 33 0.03 -14.43 14.64
C GLN A 33 -1.06 -14.09 13.63
N LEU A 34 -2.11 -14.92 13.52
CA LEU A 34 -3.25 -14.64 12.65
C LEU A 34 -3.89 -13.29 12.97
N SER A 35 -4.20 -13.05 14.26
CA SER A 35 -4.78 -11.78 14.72
C SER A 35 -3.87 -10.59 14.41
N LEU A 36 -2.56 -10.74 14.65
CA LEU A 36 -1.57 -9.71 14.35
C LEU A 36 -1.54 -9.34 12.87
N PHE A 37 -1.43 -10.33 11.98
CA PHE A 37 -1.36 -10.07 10.53
C PHE A 37 -2.65 -9.48 9.97
N LEU A 38 -3.82 -9.94 10.43
CA LEU A 38 -5.10 -9.35 10.05
C LEU A 38 -5.24 -7.89 10.52
N HIS A 39 -4.74 -7.58 11.72
CA HIS A 39 -4.67 -6.20 12.20
C HIS A 39 -3.76 -5.35 11.32
N SER A 40 -2.55 -5.83 10.98
CA SER A 40 -1.63 -5.11 10.08
C SER A 40 -2.22 -4.85 8.69
N ILE A 41 -2.95 -5.81 8.11
CA ILE A 41 -3.68 -5.63 6.84
C ILE A 41 -4.69 -4.51 6.96
N THR A 42 -5.44 -4.49 8.06
CA THR A 42 -6.46 -3.46 8.32
C THR A 42 -5.83 -2.07 8.47
N GLU A 43 -4.71 -1.96 9.19
CA GLU A 43 -4.00 -0.68 9.35
C GLU A 43 -3.40 -0.19 8.02
N LEU A 44 -2.84 -1.07 7.20
CA LEU A 44 -2.35 -0.73 5.87
C LEU A 44 -3.48 -0.37 4.89
N ALA A 45 -4.66 -0.95 5.05
CA ALA A 45 -5.84 -0.58 4.28
C ALA A 45 -6.40 0.80 4.69
N LYS A 46 -6.29 1.15 5.98
CA LYS A 46 -6.65 2.48 6.49
C LYS A 46 -5.69 3.58 6.04
N SER A 47 -4.43 3.25 5.75
CA SER A 47 -3.48 4.23 5.21
C SER A 47 -3.79 4.52 3.73
N SER A 48 -3.91 5.81 3.40
CA SER A 48 -4.04 6.23 2.00
C SER A 48 -2.72 5.96 1.27
N PRO A 49 -2.74 5.37 0.06
CA PRO A 49 -1.53 5.26 -0.78
C PRO A 49 -0.98 6.65 -1.16
N PHE A 50 -1.78 7.68 -0.99
CA PHE A 50 -1.39 9.07 -1.24
C PHE A 50 -0.99 9.82 0.03
N LYS A 51 -0.95 9.18 1.20
CA LYS A 51 -0.59 9.84 2.47
C LYS A 51 0.85 10.37 2.45
N ASP A 52 1.74 9.69 1.73
CA ASP A 52 3.14 10.10 1.57
C ASP A 52 3.33 11.08 0.40
N PHE A 53 2.28 11.33 -0.38
CA PHE A 53 2.25 12.44 -1.32
C PHE A 53 1.92 13.71 -0.53
N ALA A 54 2.97 14.44 -0.17
CA ALA A 54 2.92 15.62 0.69
C ALA A 54 1.91 16.70 0.25
N ASP A 55 1.40 16.66 -0.99
CA ASP A 55 0.30 17.50 -1.42
C ASP A 55 -0.64 16.78 -2.40
N LEU A 56 -1.76 16.27 -1.87
CA LEU A 56 -2.85 15.67 -2.65
C LEU A 56 -3.42 16.63 -3.70
N THR A 57 -3.34 17.95 -3.46
CA THR A 57 -3.80 19.00 -4.39
C THR A 57 -2.91 19.03 -5.63
N SER A 58 -1.59 18.90 -5.43
CA SER A 58 -0.62 18.84 -6.52
C SER A 58 -0.79 17.57 -7.37
N VAL A 59 -1.03 16.42 -6.73
CA VAL A 59 -1.29 15.15 -7.44
C VAL A 59 -2.59 15.22 -8.23
N ARG A 60 -3.65 15.80 -7.63
CA ARG A 60 -4.94 15.99 -8.31
C ARG A 60 -4.82 16.92 -9.51
N ALA A 61 -4.18 18.08 -9.34
CA ALA A 61 -4.00 19.07 -10.40
C ALA A 61 -3.21 18.53 -11.59
N ALA A 62 -2.28 17.61 -11.34
CA ALA A 62 -1.47 17.01 -12.37
C ALA A 62 -2.09 15.74 -12.98
N LEU A 63 -2.99 15.04 -12.28
CA LEU A 63 -3.87 14.02 -12.88
C LEU A 63 -4.92 14.66 -13.80
N ASP A 64 -5.43 15.84 -13.42
CA ASP A 64 -6.42 16.60 -14.21
C ASP A 64 -5.77 17.35 -15.40
N ASN A 65 -4.43 17.37 -15.51
CA ASN A 65 -3.70 17.98 -16.63
C ASN A 65 -3.08 16.91 -17.57
N PRO A 66 -3.66 16.68 -18.77
CA PRO A 66 -3.18 15.66 -19.71
C PRO A 66 -1.81 15.97 -20.35
N GLN A 67 -1.26 17.17 -20.16
CA GLN A 67 0.05 17.60 -20.67
C GLN A 67 1.10 17.75 -19.56
N HIS A 68 0.78 17.33 -18.33
CA HIS A 68 1.71 17.44 -17.23
C HIS A 68 2.88 16.47 -17.40
N GLU A 69 4.08 17.02 -17.63
CA GLU A 69 5.33 16.28 -17.62
C GLU A 69 5.97 16.33 -16.24
N TRP A 70 6.08 15.17 -15.61
CA TRP A 70 6.69 15.04 -14.29
C TRP A 70 8.20 14.86 -14.43
N THR A 71 8.98 15.81 -13.89
CA THR A 71 10.44 15.71 -13.79
C THR A 71 10.88 14.80 -12.63
N ILE A 72 12.06 14.22 -12.81
CA ILE A 72 12.63 13.05 -12.09
C ILE A 72 13.25 13.45 -10.75
#